data_AF-A0A7S1QP30-F1
#
_entry.id   AF-A0A7S1QP30-F1
#
_cell.length_a   1.000
_cell.length_b   1.000
_cell.length_c   1.000
_cell.angle_alpha   90.00
_cell.angle_beta   90.00
_cell.angle_gamma   90.00
#
_symmetry.space_group_name_H-M   'P 1'
#
loop_
_entity.id
_entity.type
_entity.pdbx_description
1 polymer ?
#
loop_
_entity_poly.entity_id
_entity_poly.type
_entity_poly.pdbx_seq_one_letter_code
_entity_poly.pdbx_strand_id
1 'polypeptide(L)'
;RSGGTTIAHEAATFGHTGVLQWVLSVAEVGPDLLKRQADSGRTIAHAAAIHHQLHVLQWIANTPGLGTTLLTTSRNNGWTIAHEAAARGYTRVLQWILSAAAYNRRRRRRRPVGADLLKRQAHNGNTFAHTAARNNQIGVLEWIADTRELGTALLTTSRPDGWTIAHEAASVGRCTDCRRRSSTAAPKHVPRT
;
A
#
# COMPACT_ATOMS: atom_id res chain seq x y z
N ARG A 1 -2.05 -5.15 -27.92
CA ARG A 1 -2.67 -3.97 -27.27
C ARG A 1 -2.08 -3.85 -25.86
N SER A 2 -1.43 -2.75 -25.52
CA SER A 2 -0.66 -2.55 -24.28
C SER A 2 -1.49 -2.14 -23.04
N GLY A 3 -2.81 -2.41 -23.01
CA GLY A 3 -3.64 -2.15 -21.84
C GLY A 3 -3.58 -0.71 -21.30
N GLY A 4 -3.38 0.28 -22.18
CA GLY A 4 -3.26 1.69 -21.82
C GLY A 4 -1.95 2.10 -21.14
N THR A 5 -0.93 1.22 -21.08
CA THR A 5 0.38 1.60 -20.53
C THR A 5 1.08 2.63 -21.41
N THR A 6 1.75 3.58 -20.77
CA THR A 6 2.52 4.65 -21.43
C THR A 6 4.01 4.43 -21.19
N ILE A 7 4.86 5.17 -21.92
CA ILE A 7 6.31 5.22 -21.67
C ILE A 7 6.64 5.55 -20.20
N ALA A 8 5.81 6.36 -19.53
CA ALA A 8 5.99 6.68 -18.12
C ALA A 8 5.75 5.48 -17.20
N HIS A 9 4.83 4.56 -17.56
CA HIS A 9 4.61 3.32 -16.81
C HIS A 9 5.81 2.38 -16.93
N GLU A 10 6.36 2.23 -18.14
CA GLU A 10 7.56 1.42 -18.37
C GLU A 10 8.76 2.01 -17.63
N ALA A 11 9.00 3.31 -17.75
CA ALA A 11 10.07 3.99 -17.03
C ALA A 11 9.92 3.83 -15.50
N ALA A 12 8.70 3.90 -14.97
CA ALA A 12 8.45 3.67 -13.55
C ALA A 12 8.63 2.20 -13.13
N THR A 13 8.34 1.25 -14.00
CA THR A 13 8.55 -0.19 -13.79
C THR A 13 10.03 -0.53 -13.64
N PHE A 14 10.87 0.06 -14.48
CA PHE A 14 12.32 -0.18 -14.49
C PHE A 14 13.13 0.82 -13.64
N GLY A 15 12.48 1.78 -12.98
CA GLY A 15 13.16 2.71 -12.10
C GLY A 15 13.89 3.86 -12.82
N HIS A 16 13.55 4.17 -14.07
CA HIS A 16 14.24 5.17 -14.88
C HIS A 16 13.73 6.59 -14.60
N THR A 17 14.12 7.17 -13.45
CA THR A 17 13.73 8.55 -13.07
C THR A 17 14.23 9.61 -14.05
N GLY A 18 15.36 9.38 -14.73
CA GLY A 18 15.84 10.28 -15.80
C GLY A 18 14.86 10.37 -16.98
N VAL A 19 14.24 9.25 -17.36
CA VAL A 19 13.19 9.22 -18.40
C VAL A 19 11.93 9.90 -17.89
N LEU A 20 11.53 9.67 -16.63
CA LEU A 20 10.38 10.36 -16.04
C LEU A 20 10.59 11.88 -15.96
N GLN A 21 11.81 12.32 -15.66
CA GLN A 21 12.20 13.72 -15.66
C GLN A 21 12.16 14.31 -17.08
N TRP A 22 12.64 13.56 -18.08
CA TRP A 22 12.55 13.96 -19.47
C TRP A 22 11.09 14.07 -19.93
N VAL A 23 10.24 13.08 -19.62
CA VAL A 23 8.79 13.14 -19.91
C VAL A 23 8.19 14.38 -19.28
N LEU A 24 8.49 14.68 -18.01
CA LEU A 24 8.00 15.89 -17.33
C LEU A 24 8.41 17.19 -18.06
N SER A 25 9.58 17.21 -18.70
CA SER A 25 10.08 18.38 -19.44
C SER A 25 9.38 18.61 -20.79
N VAL A 26 8.64 17.63 -21.31
CA VAL A 26 7.87 17.77 -22.55
C VAL A 26 6.58 18.55 -22.24
N ALA A 27 6.60 19.86 -22.47
CA ALA A 27 5.61 20.81 -21.97
C ALA A 27 4.15 20.46 -22.31
N GLU A 28 3.87 20.01 -23.54
CA GLU A 28 2.49 19.83 -24.01
C GLU A 28 1.84 18.54 -23.53
N VAL A 29 2.60 17.45 -23.38
CA VAL A 29 2.05 16.10 -23.13
C VAL A 29 2.63 15.42 -21.88
N GLY A 30 3.75 15.91 -21.37
CA GLY A 30 4.51 15.29 -20.29
C GLY A 30 3.73 15.09 -18.99
N PRO A 31 3.20 16.18 -18.39
CA PRO A 31 2.41 16.08 -17.16
C PRO A 31 1.21 15.14 -17.26
N ASP A 32 0.54 15.11 -18.43
CA ASP A 32 -0.61 14.25 -18.67
C ASP A 32 -0.20 12.78 -18.83
N LEU A 33 0.92 12.51 -19.50
CA LEU A 33 1.48 11.16 -19.60
C LEU A 33 1.88 10.58 -18.24
N LEU A 34 2.35 11.42 -17.31
CA LEU A 34 2.71 11.02 -15.95
C LEU A 34 1.48 10.76 -15.07
N LYS A 35 0.35 11.43 -15.35
CA LYS A 35 -0.90 11.29 -14.59
C LYS A 35 -1.87 10.26 -15.18
N ARG A 36 -1.70 9.89 -16.45
CA ARG A 36 -2.55 8.93 -17.14
C ARG A 36 -2.56 7.59 -16.40
N GLN A 37 -3.76 7.02 -16.29
CA GLN A 37 -3.95 5.66 -15.80
C GLN A 37 -3.95 4.67 -16.97
N ALA A 38 -3.34 3.51 -16.78
CA ALA A 38 -3.56 2.34 -17.63
C ALA A 38 -5.02 1.85 -17.50
N ASP A 39 -5.47 0.95 -18.39
CA ASP A 39 -6.85 0.47 -18.45
C ASP A 39 -7.33 -0.19 -17.14
N SER A 40 -6.37 -0.69 -16.35
CA SER A 40 -6.60 -1.28 -15.01
C SER A 40 -6.73 -0.26 -13.86
N GLY A 41 -6.62 1.03 -14.17
CA GLY A 41 -6.56 2.15 -13.22
C GLY A 41 -5.19 2.40 -12.60
N ARG A 42 -4.16 1.65 -13.03
CA ARG A 42 -2.80 1.78 -12.49
C ARG A 42 -2.18 3.10 -12.94
N THR A 43 -1.53 3.78 -12.00
CA THR A 43 -0.65 4.94 -12.26
C THR A 43 0.82 4.50 -12.26
N ILE A 44 1.73 5.40 -12.62
CA ILE A 44 3.17 5.18 -12.47
C ILE A 44 3.60 4.86 -11.02
N ALA A 45 2.85 5.33 -10.02
CA ALA A 45 3.10 4.99 -8.61
C ALA A 45 2.75 3.53 -8.30
N HIS A 46 1.69 2.99 -8.92
CA HIS A 46 1.36 1.57 -8.81
C HIS A 46 2.44 0.71 -9.47
N ALA A 47 2.89 1.09 -10.68
CA ALA A 47 3.97 0.39 -11.36
C ALA A 47 5.25 0.35 -10.50
N ALA A 48 5.65 1.50 -9.95
CA ALA A 48 6.80 1.57 -9.05
C ALA A 48 6.64 0.69 -7.79
N ALA A 49 5.46 0.67 -7.17
CA ALA A 49 5.19 -0.17 -5.99
C ALA A 49 5.19 -1.68 -6.32
N ILE A 50 4.67 -2.07 -7.48
CA ILE A 50 4.67 -3.45 -7.98
C ILE A 50 6.10 -3.97 -8.21
N HIS A 51 7.01 -3.10 -8.62
CA HIS A 51 8.37 -3.45 -9.02
C HIS A 51 9.45 -3.00 -8.02
N HIS A 52 9.05 -2.69 -6.77
CA HIS A 52 9.98 -2.30 -5.69
C HIS A 52 10.82 -1.04 -5.98
N GLN A 53 10.35 -0.15 -6.85
CA GLN A 53 11.06 1.05 -7.27
C GLN A 53 10.83 2.21 -6.28
N LEU A 54 11.40 2.08 -5.07
CA LEU A 54 11.22 3.06 -4.00
C LEU A 54 11.71 4.47 -4.40
N HIS A 55 12.80 4.58 -5.15
CA HIS A 55 13.32 5.88 -5.60
C HIS A 55 12.38 6.58 -6.58
N VAL A 56 11.61 5.84 -7.40
CA VAL A 56 10.56 6.42 -8.25
C VAL A 56 9.42 6.97 -7.39
N LEU A 57 9.00 6.24 -6.35
CA LEU A 57 7.98 6.73 -5.42
C LEU A 57 8.44 7.99 -4.68
N GLN A 58 9.71 8.04 -4.27
CA GLN A 58 10.32 9.22 -3.68
C GLN A 58 10.41 10.38 -4.67
N TRP A 59 10.77 10.12 -5.92
CA TRP A 59 10.76 11.12 -6.98
C TRP A 59 9.36 11.69 -7.18
N ILE A 60 8.33 10.84 -7.32
CA ILE A 60 6.92 11.25 -7.42
C ILE A 60 6.52 12.15 -6.23
N ALA A 61 6.88 11.77 -5.00
CA ALA A 61 6.58 12.54 -3.79
C ALA A 61 7.20 13.94 -3.80
N ASN A 62 8.42 14.06 -4.34
CA ASN A 62 9.17 15.30 -4.40
C ASN A 62 8.83 16.16 -5.63
N THR A 63 8.23 15.58 -6.67
CA THR A 63 7.82 16.30 -7.88
C THR A 63 6.53 17.09 -7.67
N PRO A 64 6.55 18.43 -7.84
CA PRO A 64 5.35 19.26 -7.72
C PRO A 64 4.22 18.81 -8.66
N GLY A 65 2.98 18.74 -8.16
CA GLY A 65 1.82 18.38 -8.96
C GLY A 65 1.59 16.87 -9.17
N LEU A 66 2.52 16.01 -8.72
CA LEU A 66 2.40 14.55 -8.81
C LEU A 66 2.16 13.88 -7.46
N GLY A 67 2.95 14.25 -6.45
CA GLY A 67 3.06 13.53 -5.17
C GLY A 67 1.74 13.11 -4.53
N THR A 68 0.90 14.05 -4.11
CA THR A 68 -0.37 13.72 -3.43
C THR A 68 -1.30 12.93 -4.35
N THR A 69 -1.53 13.40 -5.57
CA THR A 69 -2.47 12.79 -6.51
C THR A 69 -2.12 11.35 -6.82
N LEU A 70 -0.88 11.07 -7.24
CA LEU A 70 -0.51 9.74 -7.72
C LEU A 70 -0.32 8.73 -6.59
N LEU A 71 0.18 9.17 -5.43
CA LEU A 71 0.45 8.26 -4.31
C LEU A 71 -0.82 7.87 -3.56
N THR A 72 -1.89 8.68 -3.59
CA THR A 72 -3.16 8.36 -2.93
C THR A 72 -4.22 7.77 -3.87
N THR A 73 -3.97 7.80 -5.18
CA THR A 73 -4.88 7.22 -6.17
C THR A 73 -5.03 5.71 -5.94
N SER A 74 -6.26 5.22 -6.05
CA SER A 74 -6.56 3.78 -6.08
C SER A 74 -6.86 3.35 -7.52
N ARG A 75 -6.41 2.17 -7.92
CA ARG A 75 -6.78 1.60 -9.23
C ARG A 75 -8.22 1.09 -9.23
N ASN A 76 -8.72 0.57 -10.36
CA ASN A 76 -10.15 0.26 -10.56
C ASN A 76 -10.81 -0.67 -9.52
N ASN A 77 -10.05 -1.49 -8.79
CA ASN A 77 -10.55 -2.35 -7.72
C ASN A 77 -10.33 -1.79 -6.31
N GLY A 78 -9.96 -0.53 -6.19
CA GLY A 78 -9.66 0.15 -4.92
C GLY A 78 -8.26 -0.14 -4.37
N TRP A 79 -7.41 -0.88 -5.10
CA TRP A 79 -6.04 -1.13 -4.62
C TRP A 79 -5.19 0.13 -4.70
N THR A 80 -4.44 0.36 -3.63
CA THR A 80 -3.44 1.43 -3.50
C THR A 80 -2.03 0.88 -3.70
N ILE A 81 -1.04 1.77 -3.74
CA ILE A 81 0.38 1.38 -3.72
C ILE A 81 0.75 0.54 -2.48
N ALA A 82 0.05 0.70 -1.35
CA ALA A 82 0.25 -0.13 -0.17
C ALA A 82 -0.21 -1.58 -0.39
N HIS A 83 -1.36 -1.78 -1.04
CA HIS A 83 -1.83 -3.12 -1.41
C HIS A 83 -0.85 -3.83 -2.35
N GLU A 84 -0.33 -3.11 -3.35
CA GLU A 84 0.61 -3.67 -4.33
C GLU A 84 1.97 -4.05 -3.68
N ALA A 85 2.49 -3.21 -2.77
CA ALA A 85 3.71 -3.51 -2.03
C ALA A 85 3.51 -4.67 -1.04
N ALA A 86 2.38 -4.69 -0.33
CA ALA A 86 2.05 -5.73 0.64
C ALA A 86 1.85 -7.09 -0.01
N ALA A 87 1.24 -7.14 -1.19
CA ALA A 87 1.08 -8.36 -1.98
C ALA A 87 2.40 -9.06 -2.29
N ARG A 88 3.52 -8.32 -2.27
CA ARG A 88 4.86 -8.79 -2.67
C ARG A 88 5.87 -8.77 -1.54
N GLY A 89 5.46 -8.44 -0.32
CA GLY A 89 6.37 -8.42 0.83
C GLY A 89 7.33 -7.23 0.87
N TYR A 90 7.06 -6.14 0.14
CA TYR A 90 7.97 -5.00 0.05
C TYR A 90 7.86 -4.07 1.27
N THR A 91 8.30 -4.57 2.42
CA THR A 91 8.22 -3.86 3.71
C THR A 91 8.89 -2.48 3.67
N ARG A 92 9.99 -2.32 2.93
CA ARG A 92 10.69 -1.02 2.82
C ARG A 92 9.83 0.06 2.14
N VAL A 93 9.01 -0.32 1.15
CA VAL A 93 8.05 0.60 0.51
C VAL A 93 6.94 0.97 1.50
N LEU A 94 6.43 0.01 2.28
CA LEU A 94 5.40 0.26 3.29
C LEU A 94 5.91 1.15 4.44
N GLN A 95 7.13 0.91 4.92
CA GLN A 95 7.83 1.77 5.88
C GLN A 95 8.03 3.18 5.34
N TRP A 96 8.36 3.30 4.05
CA TRP A 96 8.44 4.61 3.41
C TRP A 96 7.06 5.28 3.31
N ILE A 97 5.99 4.56 2.96
CA ILE A 97 4.62 5.14 2.94
C ILE A 97 4.25 5.65 4.34
N LEU A 98 4.56 4.90 5.39
CA LEU A 98 4.32 5.30 6.78
C LEU A 98 5.16 6.54 7.16
N SER A 99 6.44 6.58 6.81
CA SER A 99 7.36 7.67 7.19
C SER A 99 7.28 8.90 6.29
N ALA A 100 6.83 8.76 5.05
CA ALA A 100 6.46 9.87 4.16
C ALA A 100 5.31 10.69 4.75
N ALA A 101 4.64 10.18 5.79
CA ALA A 101 3.76 10.97 6.64
C ALA A 101 4.47 12.09 7.42
N ALA A 102 5.77 11.93 7.70
CA ALA A 102 6.55 12.81 8.55
C ALA A 102 7.50 13.75 7.76
N TYR A 103 7.79 13.47 6.49
CA TYR A 103 8.87 14.13 5.74
C TYR A 103 8.52 15.52 5.16
N ASN A 104 7.29 16.03 5.29
CA ASN A 104 6.90 17.35 4.78
C ASN A 104 7.27 18.53 5.71
N ARG A 105 8.33 18.43 6.51
CA ARG A 105 8.76 19.50 7.44
C ARG A 105 9.17 20.81 6.74
N ARG A 106 9.50 20.80 5.44
CA ARG A 106 9.94 22.00 4.71
C ARG A 106 8.82 22.77 3.99
N ARG A 107 7.60 22.23 3.86
CA ARG A 107 6.48 22.96 3.26
C ARG A 107 5.23 22.77 4.12
N ARG A 108 4.90 23.79 4.92
CA ARG A 108 3.84 23.85 5.95
C ARG A 108 2.39 23.51 5.50
N ARG A 109 2.15 22.98 4.30
CA ARG A 109 0.78 22.79 3.75
C ARG A 109 0.60 21.58 2.83
N ARG A 110 1.28 20.45 3.04
CA ARG A 110 0.92 19.20 2.35
C ARG A 110 0.52 18.13 3.34
N ARG A 111 -0.77 17.78 3.32
CA ARG A 111 -1.33 16.63 4.04
C ARG A 111 -0.47 15.39 3.73
N PRO A 112 0.01 14.68 4.75
CA PRO A 112 0.81 13.50 4.52
C PRO A 112 0.05 12.44 3.73
N VAL A 113 0.76 11.76 2.83
CA VAL A 113 0.30 10.54 2.14
C VAL A 113 0.15 9.35 3.13
N GLY A 114 0.50 9.57 4.40
CA GLY A 114 0.76 8.64 5.49
C GLY A 114 -0.30 7.61 5.90
N ALA A 115 -0.44 7.42 7.21
CA ALA A 115 -1.19 6.32 7.83
C ALA A 115 -2.62 6.09 7.27
N ASP A 116 -3.28 7.14 6.78
CA ASP A 116 -4.58 7.04 6.11
C ASP A 116 -4.56 6.08 4.90
N LEU A 117 -3.48 6.08 4.11
CA LEU A 117 -3.34 5.18 2.96
C LEU A 117 -3.17 3.72 3.39
N LEU A 118 -2.51 3.49 4.53
CA LEU A 118 -2.32 2.16 5.12
C LEU A 118 -3.61 1.63 5.77
N LYS A 119 -4.55 2.50 6.11
CA LYS A 119 -5.87 2.12 6.65
C LYS A 119 -6.95 1.97 5.56
N ARG A 120 -6.68 2.40 4.33
CA ARG A 120 -7.66 2.35 3.23
C ARG A 120 -7.99 0.91 2.86
N GLN A 121 -9.29 0.64 2.70
CA GLN A 121 -9.79 -0.62 2.16
C GLN A 121 -9.97 -0.52 0.64
N ALA A 122 -9.67 -1.62 -0.06
CA ALA A 122 -10.07 -1.85 -1.44
C ALA A 122 -11.59 -2.02 -1.56
N HIS A 123 -12.13 -2.11 -2.78
CA HIS A 123 -13.58 -2.22 -2.99
C HIS A 123 -14.21 -3.46 -2.35
N ASN A 124 -13.43 -4.53 -2.17
CA ASN A 124 -13.85 -5.75 -1.48
C ASN A 124 -13.67 -5.69 0.05
N GLY A 125 -13.32 -4.53 0.62
CA GLY A 125 -13.07 -4.37 2.06
C GLY A 125 -11.67 -4.79 2.51
N ASN A 126 -10.83 -5.37 1.65
CA ASN A 126 -9.48 -5.78 2.04
C ASN A 126 -8.61 -4.56 2.35
N THR A 127 -7.88 -4.60 3.46
CA THR A 127 -6.73 -3.71 3.70
C THR A 127 -5.46 -4.34 3.11
N PHE A 128 -4.35 -3.59 3.07
CA PHE A 128 -3.06 -4.17 2.65
C PHE A 128 -2.62 -5.35 3.54
N ALA A 129 -3.03 -5.36 4.82
CA ALA A 129 -2.77 -6.46 5.75
C ALA A 129 -3.50 -7.76 5.34
N HIS A 130 -4.74 -7.66 4.86
CA HIS A 130 -5.44 -8.83 4.28
C HIS A 130 -4.68 -9.37 3.07
N THR A 131 -4.20 -8.49 2.20
CA THR A 131 -3.41 -8.89 1.04
C THR A 131 -2.07 -9.53 1.43
N ALA A 132 -1.40 -9.00 2.45
CA ALA A 132 -0.17 -9.60 2.99
C ALA A 132 -0.43 -11.00 3.56
N ALA A 133 -1.49 -11.17 4.35
CA ALA A 133 -1.91 -12.46 4.90
C ALA A 133 -2.22 -13.48 3.79
N ARG A 134 -3.02 -13.08 2.80
CA ARG A 134 -3.37 -13.91 1.64
C ARG A 134 -2.15 -14.41 0.88
N ASN A 135 -1.13 -13.57 0.74
CA ASN A 135 0.06 -13.89 -0.03
C ASN A 135 1.21 -14.44 0.84
N ASN A 136 0.93 -14.82 2.09
CA ASN A 136 1.89 -15.35 3.06
C ASN A 136 3.13 -14.45 3.27
N GLN A 137 2.92 -13.12 3.31
CA GLN A 137 3.98 -12.13 3.45
C GLN A 137 4.28 -11.87 4.92
N ILE A 138 4.89 -12.85 5.60
CA ILE A 138 5.12 -12.84 7.05
C ILE A 138 5.90 -11.61 7.51
N GLY A 139 6.96 -11.22 6.80
CA GLY A 139 7.75 -10.03 7.17
C GLY A 139 6.96 -8.71 7.14
N VAL A 140 5.87 -8.64 6.35
CA VAL A 140 4.95 -7.49 6.40
C VAL A 140 4.04 -7.57 7.62
N LEU A 141 3.54 -8.76 7.96
CA LEU A 141 2.69 -8.97 9.14
C LEU A 141 3.43 -8.74 10.45
N GLU A 142 4.67 -9.22 10.55
CA GLU A 142 5.57 -8.95 11.68
C GLU A 142 5.83 -7.44 11.80
N TRP A 143 6.17 -6.78 10.69
CA TRP A 143 6.34 -5.33 10.69
C TRP A 143 5.09 -4.57 11.15
N ILE A 144 3.89 -4.99 10.73
CA ILE A 144 2.63 -4.39 11.21
C ILE A 144 2.48 -4.58 12.72
N ALA A 145 2.76 -5.78 13.23
CA ALA A 145 2.66 -6.09 14.66
C ALA A 145 3.62 -5.27 15.51
N ASP A 146 4.83 -5.01 15.00
CA ASP A 146 5.85 -4.22 15.69
C ASP A 146 5.63 -2.70 15.59
N THR A 147 4.81 -2.24 14.63
CA THR A 147 4.57 -0.81 14.39
C THR A 147 3.42 -0.30 15.25
N ARG A 148 3.73 0.51 16.28
CA ARG A 148 2.73 1.04 17.24
C ARG A 148 1.61 1.86 16.59
N GLU A 149 1.91 2.61 15.54
CA GLU A 149 0.94 3.49 14.85
C GLU A 149 -0.09 2.73 14.00
N LEU A 150 0.29 1.55 13.51
CA LEU A 150 -0.56 0.67 12.70
C LEU A 150 -1.26 -0.35 13.61
N GLY A 151 -0.49 -0.93 14.53
CA GLY A 151 -0.92 -1.63 15.73
C GLY A 151 -1.94 -2.76 15.51
N THR A 152 -2.57 -3.14 16.61
CA THR A 152 -3.62 -4.18 16.67
C THR A 152 -4.81 -3.85 15.78
N ALA A 153 -5.12 -2.57 15.55
CA ALA A 153 -6.29 -2.15 14.79
C ALA A 153 -6.30 -2.73 13.36
N LEU A 154 -5.17 -2.71 12.65
CA LEU A 154 -5.08 -3.30 11.31
C LEU A 154 -5.12 -4.83 11.33
N LEU A 155 -4.61 -5.45 12.39
CA LEU A 155 -4.65 -6.90 12.57
C LEU A 155 -6.05 -7.42 12.94
N THR A 156 -6.88 -6.58 13.56
CA THR A 156 -8.26 -6.91 13.93
C THR A 156 -9.30 -6.32 12.98
N THR A 157 -8.89 -5.55 11.97
CA THR A 157 -9.82 -4.96 11.01
C THR A 157 -10.54 -6.08 10.26
N SER A 158 -11.86 -6.02 10.27
CA SER A 158 -12.70 -6.88 9.44
C SER A 158 -13.17 -6.17 8.18
N ARG A 159 -13.36 -6.94 7.12
CA ARG A 159 -14.14 -6.55 5.96
C ARG A 159 -15.63 -6.37 6.35
N PRO A 160 -16.48 -5.83 5.45
CA PRO A 160 -17.92 -5.71 5.70
C PRO A 160 -18.64 -7.04 6.00
N ASP A 161 -18.09 -8.17 5.55
CA ASP A 161 -18.61 -9.52 5.82
C ASP A 161 -18.06 -10.13 7.14
N GLY A 162 -17.33 -9.35 7.94
CA GLY A 162 -16.73 -9.80 9.21
C GLY A 162 -15.41 -10.57 9.04
N TRP A 163 -14.95 -10.82 7.81
CA TRP A 163 -13.72 -11.56 7.55
C TRP A 163 -12.49 -10.74 7.94
N THR A 164 -11.54 -11.37 8.64
CA THR A 164 -10.32 -10.71 9.15
C THR A 164 -9.06 -11.29 8.50
N ILE A 165 -7.90 -10.67 8.74
CA ILE A 165 -6.62 -11.20 8.24
C ILE A 165 -6.32 -12.60 8.79
N ALA A 166 -6.82 -12.94 9.98
CA ALA A 166 -6.62 -14.26 10.57
C ALA A 166 -7.42 -15.33 9.80
N HIS A 167 -8.65 -14.99 9.37
CA HIS A 167 -9.44 -15.85 8.48
C HIS A 167 -8.75 -16.02 7.12
N GLU A 168 -8.16 -14.95 6.57
CA GLU A 168 -7.41 -15.01 5.31
C GLU A 168 -6.14 -15.88 5.45
N ALA A 169 -5.37 -15.71 6.53
CA ALA A 169 -4.20 -16.53 6.79
C ALA A 169 -4.57 -18.01 6.99
N ALA A 170 -5.70 -18.29 7.65
CA ALA A 170 -6.19 -19.65 7.85
C ALA A 170 -6.82 -20.28 6.60
N SER A 171 -7.37 -19.49 5.67
CA SER A 171 -7.96 -20.03 4.43
C SER A 171 -6.89 -20.36 3.39
N VAL A 172 -5.79 -19.59 3.36
CA VAL A 172 -4.66 -19.85 2.47
C VAL A 172 -3.65 -20.82 3.10
N GLY A 173 -3.51 -20.78 4.42
CA GLY A 173 -2.73 -21.74 5.20
C GLY A 173 -3.48 -23.06 5.36
N ARG A 174 -3.02 -24.12 4.68
CA ARG A 174 -3.32 -25.50 5.07
C ARG A 174 -2.99 -25.67 6.56
N CYS A 175 -4.00 -25.66 7.43
CA CYS A 175 -3.84 -25.84 8.86
C CYS A 175 -3.19 -27.20 9.17
N THR A 176 -1.94 -27.20 9.66
CA THR A 176 -1.47 -28.25 10.56
C THR A 176 -1.13 -27.75 11.96
N ASP A 177 -0.93 -26.44 12.20
CA ASP A 177 -0.64 -25.98 13.58
C ASP A 177 -0.83 -24.47 13.82
N CYS A 178 -2.06 -23.94 13.73
CA CYS A 178 -2.34 -22.54 14.06
C CYS A 178 -2.60 -22.28 15.56
N ARG A 179 -2.37 -23.26 16.45
CA ARG A 179 -2.66 -23.12 17.89
C ARG A 179 -1.46 -22.60 18.68
N ARG A 180 -0.82 -21.50 18.25
CA ARG A 180 0.11 -20.77 19.12
C ARG A 180 0.02 -19.27 18.85
N ARG A 181 -0.93 -18.61 19.55
CA ARG A 181 -0.97 -17.18 19.96
C ARG A 181 -2.37 -16.54 19.85
N SER A 182 -3.39 -17.22 20.36
CA SER A 182 -4.69 -16.62 20.68
C SER A 182 -5.11 -16.94 22.12
N SER A 183 -4.17 -16.85 23.08
CA SER A 183 -4.46 -17.06 24.50
C SER A 183 -4.06 -15.86 25.35
N THR A 184 -4.67 -14.70 25.11
CA THR A 184 -4.81 -13.65 26.13
C THR A 184 -6.02 -12.77 25.79
N ALA A 185 -7.21 -13.18 26.23
CA ALA A 185 -8.31 -12.32 26.70
C ALA A 185 -9.62 -13.13 26.70
N ALA A 186 -9.89 -13.86 27.78
CA ALA A 186 -11.25 -14.19 28.16
C ALA A 186 -11.50 -13.53 29.53
N PRO A 187 -12.54 -12.69 29.70
CA PRO A 187 -12.85 -12.09 30.99
C PRO A 187 -13.34 -13.19 31.94
N LYS A 188 -12.75 -13.24 33.14
CA LYS A 188 -13.20 -14.14 34.21
C LYS A 188 -14.61 -13.72 34.65
N HIS A 189 -15.57 -14.61 34.47
CA HIS A 189 -16.88 -14.52 35.11
C HIS A 189 -16.69 -14.58 36.63
N VAL A 190 -17.16 -13.57 37.35
CA VAL A 190 -17.30 -13.59 38.80
C VAL A 190 -18.64 -14.25 39.12
N PRO A 191 -18.71 -15.33 39.92
CA PRO A 191 -19.99 -15.87 40.36
C PRO A 191 -20.57 -14.97 41.46
N ARG A 192 -21.85 -14.62 41.32
CA ARG A 192 -22.63 -13.96 42.35
C ARG A 192 -22.84 -14.94 43.52
N THR A 193 -22.53 -14.50 44.72
CA THR A 193 -23.13 -14.96 45.98
C THR A 193 -24.06 -13.86 46.48
#